data_AF-A0A954P9H5-F1
#
_entry.id   AF-A0A954P9H5-F1
#
_cell.length_a   1.000
_cell.length_b   1.000
_cell.length_c   1.000
_cell.angle_alpha   90.00
_cell.angle_beta   90.00
_cell.angle_gamma   90.00
#
_symmetry.space_group_name_H-M   'P 1'
#
loop_
_entity.id
_entity.type
_entity.pdbx_description
1 polymer ?
#
loop_
_entity_poly.entity_id
_entity_poly.type
_entity_poly.pdbx_seq_one_letter_code
_entity_poly.pdbx_strand_id
1 'polypeptide(L)'
;DGTCELSESTVFLLIRGLLGQNQYTAAVPFLREHIERFSHRRTALQLNLAKVLVHLERPRKALEVLKQLDTATLDDDARKSAEKLIGYAKLQIEQGTIELSE
;
A
#
# COMPACT_ATOMS: atom_id res chain seq x y z
N ASP A 1 22.21 13.51 19.84
CA ASP A 1 20.95 12.85 19.47
C ASP A 1 20.10 13.76 18.61
N GLY A 2 20.09 13.49 17.31
CA GLY A 2 19.25 14.19 16.35
C GLY A 2 18.73 13.15 15.37
N THR A 3 17.61 12.52 15.67
CA THR A 3 16.86 11.76 14.68
C THR A 3 16.45 12.74 13.60
N CYS A 4 17.13 12.70 12.46
CA CYS A 4 16.75 13.45 11.28
C CYS A 4 15.46 12.84 10.74
N GLU A 5 14.33 13.23 11.32
CA GLU A 5 13.03 12.81 10.83
C GLU A 5 12.85 13.36 9.41
N LEU A 6 12.68 12.46 8.44
CA LEU A 6 12.36 12.87 7.08
C LEU A 6 11.01 13.57 7.07
N SER A 7 10.94 14.73 6.41
CA SER A 7 9.69 15.45 6.21
C SER A 7 8.72 14.65 5.34
N GLU A 8 7.42 14.87 5.52
CA GLU A 8 6.35 14.21 4.73
C GLU A 8 6.64 14.25 3.23
N SER A 9 7.01 15.44 2.72
CA SER A 9 7.32 15.63 1.30
C SER A 9 8.51 14.79 0.83
N THR A 10 9.53 14.61 1.67
CA THR A 10 10.73 13.81 1.34
C THR A 10 10.38 12.33 1.26
N VAL A 11 9.64 11.83 2.26
CA VAL A 11 9.18 10.43 2.29
C VAL A 11 8.26 10.16 1.08
N PHE A 12 7.35 11.08 0.78
CA PHE A 12 6.45 10.95 -0.37
C PHE A 12 7.20 10.91 -1.72
N LEU A 13 8.20 11.78 -1.92
CA LEU A 13 9.02 11.78 -3.13
C LEU A 13 9.81 10.48 -3.26
N LEU A 14 10.34 9.95 -2.16
CA LEU A 14 11.02 8.66 -2.14
C LEU A 14 10.08 7.52 -2.52
N ILE A 15 8.89 7.44 -1.92
CA ILE A 15 7.85 6.46 -2.29
C ILE A 15 7.56 6.54 -3.79
N ARG A 16 7.32 7.75 -4.32
CA ARG A 16 7.04 7.95 -5.74
C ARG A 16 8.19 7.45 -6.63
N GLY A 17 9.44 7.73 -6.25
CA GLY A 17 10.62 7.26 -6.95
C GLY A 17 10.73 5.74 -6.96
N LEU A 18 10.56 5.10 -5.81
CA LEU A 18 10.62 3.64 -5.66
C LEU A 18 9.53 2.94 -6.47
N LEU A 19 8.28 3.44 -6.40
CA LEU A 19 7.18 2.90 -7.19
C LEU A 19 7.42 3.10 -8.69
N GLY A 20 7.94 4.26 -9.11
CA GLY A 20 8.28 4.53 -10.51
C GLY A 20 9.39 3.63 -11.05
N GLN A 21 10.28 3.14 -10.20
CA GLN A 21 11.34 2.18 -10.54
C GLN A 21 10.95 0.72 -10.32
N ASN A 22 9.67 0.42 -10.02
CA ASN A 22 9.18 -0.91 -9.66
C ASN A 22 9.91 -1.56 -8.45
N GLN A 23 10.53 -0.75 -7.59
CA GLN A 23 11.20 -1.22 -6.37
C GLN A 23 10.17 -1.43 -5.24
N TYR A 24 9.24 -2.35 -5.48
CA TYR A 24 8.07 -2.57 -4.65
C TYR A 24 8.41 -2.99 -3.22
N THR A 25 9.33 -3.93 -3.05
CA THR A 25 9.79 -4.38 -1.72
C THR A 25 10.39 -3.22 -0.92
N ALA A 26 11.19 -2.37 -1.56
CA ALA A 26 11.79 -1.20 -0.92
C ALA A 26 10.75 -0.12 -0.59
N ALA A 27 9.66 -0.01 -1.36
CA ALA A 27 8.61 0.98 -1.12
C ALA A 27 7.73 0.67 0.10
N VAL A 28 7.54 -0.61 0.44
CA VAL A 28 6.66 -1.05 1.55
C VAL A 28 6.94 -0.36 2.88
N PRO A 29 8.16 -0.32 3.43
CA PRO A 29 8.42 0.33 4.72
C PRO A 29 8.08 1.82 4.71
N PHE A 30 8.44 2.55 3.65
CA PHE A 30 8.13 3.98 3.54
C PHE A 30 6.63 4.26 3.40
N LEU A 31 5.90 3.41 2.65
CA LEU A 31 4.45 3.48 2.57
C LEU A 31 3.80 3.31 3.96
N ARG A 32 4.23 2.30 4.72
CA ARG A 32 3.72 2.05 6.08
C ARG A 32 4.02 3.21 7.02
N GLU A 33 5.26 3.67 7.03
CA GLU A 33 5.69 4.81 7.84
C GLU A 33 4.87 6.06 7.52
N HIS A 34 4.67 6.37 6.24
CA HIS A 34 3.90 7.54 5.84
C HIS A 34 2.41 7.43 6.25
N ILE A 35 1.80 6.25 6.11
CA ILE A 35 0.40 5.99 6.50
C ILE A 35 0.21 6.19 8.02
N GLU A 36 1.18 5.74 8.81
CA GLU A 36 1.19 5.84 10.26
C GLU A 36 1.40 7.30 10.72
N ARG A 37 2.39 8.00 10.14
CA ARG A 37 2.80 9.34 10.57
C ARG A 37 1.93 10.48 10.02
N PHE A 38 1.38 10.34 8.81
CA PHE A 38 0.71 11.45 8.12
C PHE A 38 -0.70 11.06 7.65
N SER A 39 -1.71 11.85 8.03
CA SER A 39 -3.13 11.55 7.74
C SER A 39 -3.59 12.10 6.39
N HIS A 40 -2.98 13.18 5.89
CA HIS A 40 -3.50 13.96 4.75
C HIS A 40 -3.62 13.16 3.43
N ARG A 41 -2.86 12.07 3.27
CA ARG A 41 -2.87 11.20 2.09
C ARG A 41 -3.06 9.73 2.43
N ARG A 42 -3.51 9.43 3.65
CA ARG A 42 -3.53 8.07 4.21
C ARG A 42 -4.27 7.10 3.30
N THR A 43 -5.51 7.41 2.91
CA THR A 43 -6.34 6.53 2.08
C THR A 43 -5.69 6.22 0.72
N ALA A 44 -5.15 7.24 0.05
CA ALA A 44 -4.49 7.06 -1.24
C ALA A 44 -3.22 6.19 -1.13
N LEU A 45 -2.44 6.38 -0.06
CA LEU A 45 -1.24 5.57 0.16
C LEU A 45 -1.56 4.15 0.64
N GLN A 46 -2.63 3.94 1.40
CA GLN A 46 -3.14 2.61 1.73
C GLN A 46 -3.55 1.85 0.46
N LEU A 47 -4.21 2.52 -0.50
CA LEU A 47 -4.55 1.89 -1.78
C LEU A 47 -3.30 1.50 -2.58
N ASN A 48 -2.28 2.38 -2.62
CA ASN A 48 -0.99 2.07 -3.24
C ASN A 48 -0.28 0.90 -2.53
N LEU A 49 -0.28 0.89 -1.19
CA LEU A 49 0.29 -0.21 -0.40
C LEU A 49 -0.42 -1.53 -0.69
N ALA A 50 -1.75 -1.54 -0.76
CA ALA A 50 -2.51 -2.74 -1.11
C ALA A 50 -2.13 -3.26 -2.50
N LYS A 51 -2.03 -2.36 -3.50
CA LYS A 51 -1.59 -2.72 -4.86
C LYS A 51 -0.19 -3.34 -4.87
N VAL A 52 0.75 -2.74 -4.13
CA VAL A 52 2.11 -3.27 -3.97
C VAL A 52 2.09 -4.64 -3.31
N LEU A 53 1.29 -4.84 -2.27
CA LEU A 53 1.21 -6.12 -1.57
C LEU A 53 0.62 -7.24 -2.43
N VAL A 54 -0.40 -6.96 -3.25
CA VAL A 54 -0.91 -7.94 -4.25
C VAL A 54 0.17 -8.30 -5.27
N HIS A 55 0.93 -7.31 -5.74
CA HIS A 55 2.03 -7.54 -6.70
C HIS A 55 3.15 -8.39 -6.10
N LEU A 56 3.44 -8.22 -4.81
CA LEU A 56 4.43 -9.01 -4.07
C LEU A 56 3.90 -10.37 -3.60
N GLU A 57 2.73 -10.81 -4.11
CA GLU A 57 2.09 -12.08 -3.71
C GLU A 57 1.84 -12.17 -2.20
N ARG A 58 1.46 -11.03 -1.59
CA ARG A 58 1.04 -10.90 -0.18
C ARG A 58 -0.45 -10.55 -0.07
N PRO A 59 -1.36 -11.38 -0.62
CA PRO A 59 -2.78 -11.05 -0.70
C PRO A 59 -3.48 -10.85 0.65
N ARG A 60 -3.10 -11.57 1.72
CA ARG A 60 -3.70 -11.41 3.05
C ARG A 60 -3.37 -10.04 3.63
N LYS A 61 -2.09 -9.65 3.58
CA LYS A 61 -1.65 -8.30 4.00
C LYS A 61 -2.33 -7.22 3.14
N ALA A 62 -2.51 -7.46 1.84
CA ALA A 62 -3.25 -6.53 0.99
C ALA A 62 -4.71 -6.36 1.44
N LEU A 63 -5.42 -7.46 1.73
CA LEU A 63 -6.79 -7.42 2.23
C LEU A 63 -6.91 -6.71 3.58
N GLU A 64 -5.95 -6.88 4.49
CA GLU A 64 -5.92 -6.15 5.76
C GLU A 64 -5.84 -4.64 5.54
N VAL A 65 -4.97 -4.19 4.64
CA VAL A 65 -4.86 -2.75 4.31
C VAL A 65 -6.14 -2.24 3.64
N LEU A 66 -6.72 -2.99 2.70
CA LEU A 66 -7.95 -2.61 2.00
C LEU A 66 -9.14 -2.46 2.95
N LYS A 67 -9.23 -3.27 4.01
CA LYS A 67 -10.26 -3.16 5.05
C LYS A 67 -10.17 -1.86 5.86
N GLN A 68 -9.00 -1.23 5.91
CA GLN A 68 -8.76 0.01 6.66
C GLN A 68 -8.98 1.27 5.82
N LEU A 69 -9.34 1.14 4.54
CA LEU A 69 -9.60 2.29 3.68
C LEU A 69 -10.85 3.03 4.17
N ASP A 70 -10.74 4.34 4.30
CA ASP A 70 -11.90 5.21 4.44
C ASP A 70 -12.58 5.37 3.08
N THR A 71 -13.54 4.50 2.80
CA THR A 71 -14.24 4.44 1.51
C THR A 71 -15.07 5.69 1.21
N ALA A 72 -15.41 6.50 2.22
CA ALA A 72 -16.12 7.76 2.02
C ALA A 72 -15.26 8.82 1.34
N THR A 73 -13.93 8.69 1.45
CA THR A 73 -12.96 9.61 0.84
C THR A 73 -12.48 9.19 -0.56
N LEU A 74 -12.90 8.01 -1.02
CA LEU A 74 -12.52 7.48 -2.33
C LEU A 74 -13.41 8.03 -3.44
N ASP A 75 -12.77 8.52 -4.50
CA ASP A 75 -13.44 8.73 -5.79
C ASP A 75 -13.82 7.39 -6.44
N ASP A 76 -14.63 7.46 -7.50
CA ASP A 76 -15.18 6.27 -8.15
C ASP A 76 -14.10 5.37 -8.77
N ASP A 77 -13.01 5.95 -9.26
CA ASP A 77 -11.92 5.20 -9.88
C ASP A 77 -11.08 4.47 -8.83
N ALA A 78 -10.80 5.12 -7.70
CA ALA A 78 -10.13 4.53 -6.56
C ALA A 78 -10.98 3.43 -5.92
N ARG A 79 -12.30 3.62 -5.84
CA ARG A 79 -13.23 2.59 -5.36
C ARG A 79 -13.23 1.35 -6.24
N LYS A 80 -13.38 1.52 -7.56
CA LYS A 80 -13.27 0.41 -8.54
C LYS A 80 -11.92 -0.29 -8.45
N SER A 81 -10.86 0.47 -8.24
CA SER A 81 -9.50 -0.08 -8.08
C SER A 81 -9.39 -0.92 -6.80
N ALA A 82 -9.93 -0.45 -5.68
CA ALA A 82 -9.97 -1.20 -4.43
C ALA A 82 -10.78 -2.50 -4.57
N GLU A 83 -11.95 -2.45 -5.20
CA GLU A 83 -12.78 -3.63 -5.46
C GLU A 83 -12.04 -4.68 -6.32
N LYS A 84 -11.37 -4.24 -7.38
CA LYS A 84 -10.53 -5.12 -8.21
C LYS A 84 -9.40 -5.77 -7.41
N LEU A 85 -8.70 -4.99 -6.58
CA LEU A 85 -7.62 -5.50 -5.74
C LEU A 85 -8.13 -6.53 -4.73
N ILE A 86 -9.31 -6.32 -4.14
CA ILE A 86 -9.95 -7.31 -3.27
C ILE A 86 -10.19 -8.62 -4.04
N GLY A 87 -10.72 -8.53 -5.27
CA GLY A 87 -10.94 -9.70 -6.12
C GLY A 87 -9.64 -10.46 -6.43
N TYR A 88 -8.60 -9.74 -6.85
CA TYR A 88 -7.29 -10.34 -7.15
C TYR A 88 -6.66 -11.00 -5.92
N ALA A 89 -6.69 -10.34 -4.76
CA ALA A 89 -6.11 -10.88 -3.53
C ALA A 89 -6.85 -12.16 -3.09
N LYS A 90 -8.19 -12.18 -3.17
CA LYS A 90 -8.99 -13.38 -2.88
C LYS A 90 -8.65 -14.54 -3.83
N LEU A 91 -8.55 -14.26 -5.12
CA LEU A 91 -8.21 -15.27 -6.12
C LEU A 91 -6.81 -15.86 -5.88
N GLN A 92 -5.81 -15.04 -5.56
CA GLN A 92 -4.46 -15.52 -5.21
C GLN A 92 -4.49 -16.46 -4.00
N ILE A 93 -5.28 -16.15 -2.97
CA ILE A 93 -5.46 -17.03 -1.80
C ILE A 93 -6.12 -18.35 -2.20
N GLU A 94 -7.20 -18.30 -2.99
CA GLU A 94 -7.91 -19.48 -3.48
C GLU A 94 -7.02 -20.39 -4.35
N GLN A 95 -6.11 -19.80 -5.12
CA GLN A 95 -5.13 -20.51 -5.93
C GLN A 95 -3.96 -21.09 -5.13
N GLY A 96 -3.93 -20.89 -3.81
CA GLY A 96 -2.91 -21.46 -2.94
C GLY A 96 -1.59 -20.68 -2.92
N THR A 97 -1.62 -19.37 -3.20
CA THR A 97 -0.42 -18.51 -3.09
C THR A 97 0.18 -18.64 -1.69
N ILE A 98 1.42 -19.13 -1.63
CA ILE A 98 2.19 -19.26 -0.40
C ILE A 98 2.85 -17.90 -0.13
N GLU A 99 2.39 -17.23 0.91
CA GLU A 99 2.99 -15.96 1.33
C GLU A 99 4.34 -16.24 2.00
N LEU A 100 5.41 -15.70 1.42
CA LEU A 100 6.70 -15.69 2.08
C LEU A 100 6.65 -14.69 3.23
N SER A 101 6.88 -15.21 4.44
CA SER A 101 6.93 -14.44 5.68
C SER A 101 8.15 -13.51 5.66
N GLU A 102 7.94 -12.26 5.25
CA GLU A 102 8.79 -11.12 5.64
C GLU A 102 7.91 -9.96 6.14
#